data_AF-A0A1F7PCI2-F1
#
_entry.id   AF-A0A1F7PCI2-F1
#
_cell.length_a   1.000
_cell.length_b   1.000
_cell.length_c   1.000
_cell.angle_alpha   90.00
_cell.angle_beta   90.00
_cell.angle_gamma   90.00
#
_symmetry.space_group_name_H-M   'P 1'
#
loop_
_entity.id
_entity.type
_entity.pdbx_description
1 polymer ?
#
loop_
_entity_poly.entity_id
_entity_poly.type
_entity_poly.pdbx_seq_one_letter_code
_entity_poly.pdbx_strand_id
1 'polypeptide(L)'
;MVFYLTPDFSRLSDPLVWLAAFGQAFFSLGVGTGIMLTYGSYLGGGRLVRDALVIAAADLLVALLAGFMVFPIVFSGGAVVLLGLPSALSYTALRVELFGARLLDLKDFAFGTVGMVVAGVILSVSAGWFFDTRAVLEHLRLGPAWRRAFLALVRYFIPLALSANLVARLAGRG
;
A
#
# COMPACT_ATOMS: atom_id res chain seq x y z
N MET A 1 -17.39 18.22 0.62
CA MET A 1 -17.79 16.80 0.52
C MET A 1 -18.15 16.36 -0.89
N VAL A 2 -18.87 17.18 -1.67
CA VAL A 2 -19.21 16.87 -3.07
C VAL A 2 -17.97 16.49 -3.90
N PHE A 3 -16.84 17.18 -3.72
CA PHE A 3 -15.59 16.87 -4.42
C PHE A 3 -14.95 15.50 -4.04
N TYR A 4 -15.15 15.00 -2.82
CA TYR A 4 -14.50 13.76 -2.37
C TYR A 4 -15.25 12.49 -2.81
N LEU A 5 -16.58 12.53 -2.78
CA LEU A 5 -17.43 11.35 -3.01
C LEU A 5 -18.23 11.42 -4.32
N THR A 6 -17.84 12.26 -5.28
CA THR A 6 -18.46 12.25 -6.61
C THR A 6 -17.87 11.10 -7.43
N PRO A 7 -18.61 10.00 -7.67
CA PRO A 7 -18.07 8.87 -8.41
C PRO A 7 -18.01 9.22 -9.90
N ASP A 8 -16.83 9.02 -10.49
CA ASP A 8 -16.64 9.08 -11.93
C ASP A 8 -16.40 7.66 -12.46
N PHE A 9 -17.46 7.01 -12.94
CA PHE A 9 -17.40 5.64 -13.43
C PHE A 9 -16.57 5.51 -14.73
N SER A 10 -16.32 6.60 -15.44
CA SER A 10 -15.46 6.56 -16.63
C SER A 10 -14.03 6.13 -16.28
N ARG A 11 -13.57 6.47 -15.07
CA ARG A 11 -12.24 6.11 -14.55
C ARG A 11 -12.04 4.62 -14.31
N LEU A 12 -13.12 3.85 -14.18
CA LEU A 12 -13.02 2.39 -14.02
C LEU A 12 -12.52 1.68 -15.29
N SER A 13 -12.66 2.32 -16.45
CA SER A 13 -12.13 1.82 -17.72
C SER A 13 -10.63 1.99 -17.85
N ASP A 14 -10.00 2.83 -17.03
CA ASP A 14 -8.58 3.12 -17.07
C ASP A 14 -7.78 2.08 -16.26
N PRO A 15 -6.94 1.24 -16.89
CA PRO A 15 -6.11 0.26 -16.19
C PRO A 15 -5.13 0.89 -15.18
N LEU A 16 -4.74 2.15 -15.39
CA LEU A 16 -3.82 2.86 -14.48
C LEU A 16 -4.49 3.15 -13.13
N VAL A 17 -5.80 3.38 -13.11
CA VAL A 17 -6.57 3.61 -11.86
C VAL A 17 -6.52 2.34 -10.99
N TRP A 18 -6.67 1.17 -11.61
CA TRP A 18 -6.54 -0.11 -10.91
C TRP A 18 -5.12 -0.33 -10.40
N LEU A 19 -4.11 -0.08 -11.24
CA LEU A 19 -2.71 -0.22 -10.85
C LEU A 19 -2.35 0.71 -9.69
N ALA A 20 -2.86 1.94 -9.69
CA ALA A 20 -2.69 2.90 -8.62
C ALA A 20 -3.39 2.44 -7.33
N ALA A 21 -4.62 1.93 -7.42
CA ALA A 21 -5.37 1.41 -6.29
C ALA A 21 -4.67 0.21 -5.62
N PHE A 22 -4.15 -0.74 -6.40
CA PHE A 22 -3.33 -1.84 -5.87
C PHE A 22 -2.08 -1.31 -5.18
N GLY A 23 -1.34 -0.40 -5.82
CA GLY A 23 -0.16 0.21 -5.22
C GLY A 23 -0.47 0.91 -3.89
N GLN A 24 -1.61 1.60 -3.80
CA GLN A 24 -2.04 2.28 -2.58
C GLN A 24 -2.41 1.29 -1.47
N ALA A 25 -3.14 0.21 -1.78
CA ALA A 25 -3.50 -0.80 -0.79
C ALA A 25 -2.26 -1.49 -0.19
N PHE A 26 -1.26 -1.80 -1.01
CA PHE A 26 0.01 -2.39 -0.54
C PHE A 26 0.83 -1.43 0.32
N PHE A 27 0.84 -0.14 -0.03
CA PHE A 27 1.51 0.89 0.76
C PHE A 27 0.81 1.09 2.10
N SER A 28 -0.52 1.21 2.10
CA SER A 28 -1.34 1.47 3.31
C SER A 28 -1.21 0.34 4.32
N LEU A 29 -1.32 -0.91 3.86
CA LEU A 29 -1.20 -2.08 4.72
C LEU A 29 0.25 -2.43 5.11
N GLY A 30 1.26 -1.74 4.57
CA GLY A 30 2.66 -1.96 4.94
C GLY A 30 3.17 -3.39 4.68
N VAL A 31 2.55 -4.15 3.76
CA VAL A 31 2.89 -5.58 3.54
C VAL A 31 4.35 -5.75 3.11
N GLY A 32 4.92 -4.74 2.43
CA GLY A 32 6.31 -4.74 1.98
C GLY A 32 7.36 -4.52 3.06
N THR A 33 7.00 -4.05 4.26
CA THR A 33 7.98 -3.74 5.33
C THR A 33 8.25 -4.92 6.26
N GLY A 34 7.51 -6.02 6.13
CA GLY A 34 7.65 -7.19 7.00
C GLY A 34 7.02 -7.04 8.39
N ILE A 35 6.45 -5.88 8.74
CA ILE A 35 5.83 -5.62 10.05
C ILE A 35 4.73 -6.66 10.36
N MET A 36 3.88 -6.96 9.37
CA MET A 36 2.80 -7.93 9.53
C MET A 36 3.31 -9.37 9.66
N LEU A 37 4.46 -9.69 9.06
CA LEU A 37 5.10 -10.99 9.25
C LEU A 37 5.60 -11.13 10.70
N THR A 38 6.22 -10.07 11.23
CA THR A 38 6.66 -10.03 12.63
C THR A 38 5.46 -10.17 13.58
N TYR A 39 4.41 -9.37 13.43
CA TYR A 39 3.21 -9.50 14.28
C TYR A 39 2.53 -10.85 14.13
N GLY A 40 2.45 -11.38 12.90
CA GLY A 40 1.87 -12.69 12.62
C GLY A 40 2.65 -13.83 13.29
N SER A 41 3.97 -13.70 13.44
CA SER A 41 4.81 -14.72 14.08
C SER A 41 4.50 -14.92 15.58
N TYR A 42 3.93 -13.90 16.23
CA TYR A 42 3.49 -13.97 17.63
C TYR A 42 2.06 -14.51 17.78
N LEU A 43 1.31 -14.71 16.70
CA LEU A 43 -0.03 -15.27 16.76
C LEU A 43 0.07 -16.80 16.88
N GLY A 44 -0.13 -17.32 18.09
CA GLY A 44 -0.07 -18.76 18.40
C GLY A 44 -1.24 -19.59 17.84
N GLY A 45 -1.54 -19.49 16.54
CA GLY A 45 -2.54 -20.33 15.86
C GLY A 45 -3.99 -19.85 15.98
N GLY A 46 -4.22 -18.57 16.28
CA GLY A 46 -5.54 -17.95 16.34
C GLY A 46 -6.25 -17.82 14.98
N ARG A 47 -7.31 -17.01 14.93
CA ARG A 47 -8.11 -16.78 13.70
C ARG A 47 -7.40 -15.82 12.74
N LEU A 48 -6.24 -16.21 12.21
CA LEU A 48 -5.34 -15.37 11.39
C LEU A 48 -6.07 -14.63 10.25
N VAL A 49 -6.97 -15.32 9.53
CA VAL A 49 -7.75 -14.70 8.44
C VAL A 49 -8.66 -13.59 8.97
N ARG A 50 -9.34 -13.83 10.09
CA ARG A 50 -10.23 -12.83 10.70
C ARG A 50 -9.43 -11.63 11.16
N ASP A 51 -8.27 -11.86 11.77
CA ASP A 51 -7.41 -10.79 12.27
C ASP A 51 -6.87 -9.95 11.11
N ALA A 52 -6.44 -10.59 10.02
CA ALA A 52 -6.06 -9.90 8.79
C ALA A 52 -7.20 -9.07 8.18
N LEU A 53 -8.43 -9.60 8.16
CA LEU A 53 -9.60 -8.86 7.68
C LEU A 53 -9.95 -7.66 8.57
N VAL A 54 -9.83 -7.80 9.89
CA VAL A 54 -10.06 -6.69 10.83
C VAL A 54 -9.03 -5.59 10.62
N ILE A 55 -7.76 -5.95 10.44
CA ILE A 55 -6.69 -4.97 10.14
C ILE A 55 -7.00 -4.23 8.84
N ALA A 56 -7.33 -4.96 7.76
CA ALA A 56 -7.63 -4.34 6.47
C ALA A 56 -8.88 -3.44 6.51
N ALA A 57 -9.93 -3.86 7.23
CA ALA A 57 -11.14 -3.07 7.38
C ALA A 57 -10.89 -1.80 8.23
N ALA A 58 -10.11 -1.92 9.29
CA ALA A 58 -9.73 -0.78 10.13
C ALA A 58 -8.89 0.24 9.34
N ASP A 59 -7.92 -0.23 8.55
CA ASP A 59 -7.11 0.61 7.65
C ASP A 59 -7.99 1.40 6.66
N LEU A 60 -8.91 0.71 5.97
CA LEU A 60 -9.86 1.36 5.06
C LEU A 60 -10.74 2.38 5.78
N LEU A 61 -11.25 2.05 6.97
CA LEU A 61 -12.11 2.94 7.74
C LEU A 61 -11.35 4.20 8.18
N VAL A 62 -10.12 4.05 8.66
CA VAL A 62 -9.27 5.19 9.03
C VAL A 62 -8.96 6.05 7.79
N ALA A 63 -8.65 5.44 6.65
CA ALA A 63 -8.42 6.16 5.40
C ALA A 63 -9.65 6.97 4.95
N LEU A 64 -10.85 6.38 5.05
CA LEU A 64 -12.10 7.07 4.73
C LEU A 64 -12.36 8.25 5.69
N LEU A 65 -12.21 8.03 7.00
CA LEU A 65 -12.35 9.08 8.02
C LEU A 65 -11.34 10.21 7.82
N ALA A 66 -10.09 9.89 7.50
CA ALA A 66 -9.07 10.86 7.16
C ALA A 66 -9.47 11.68 5.92
N GLY A 67 -10.04 11.06 4.90
CA GLY A 67 -10.62 11.78 3.77
C GLY A 67 -11.72 12.78 4.19
N PHE A 68 -12.65 12.36 5.04
CA PHE A 68 -13.67 13.28 5.57
C PHE A 68 -13.10 14.44 6.39
N MET A 69 -11.95 14.25 7.04
CA MET A 69 -11.28 15.33 7.78
C MET A 69 -10.48 16.26 6.86
N VAL A 70 -9.68 15.71 5.94
CA VAL A 70 -8.73 16.47 5.13
C VAL A 70 -9.44 17.34 4.09
N PHE A 71 -10.42 16.80 3.35
CA PHE A 71 -11.04 17.52 2.23
C PHE A 71 -11.69 18.84 2.67
N PRO A 72 -12.51 18.92 3.73
CA PRO A 72 -13.07 20.19 4.21
C PRO A 72 -12.01 21.22 4.64
N ILE A 73 -10.95 20.76 5.31
CA ILE A 73 -9.85 21.63 5.78
C ILE A 73 -9.13 22.24 4.58
N VAL A 74 -8.88 21.46 3.52
CA VAL A 74 -8.26 21.95 2.28
C VAL A 74 -9.09 23.06 1.63
N PHE A 75 -10.42 22.90 1.58
CA PHE A 75 -11.29 23.92 0.99
C PHE A 75 -11.59 25.11 1.92
N SER A 76 -11.29 25.03 3.21
CA SER A 76 -11.42 26.15 4.16
C SER A 76 -10.18 27.06 4.23
N GLY A 77 -9.08 26.68 3.57
CA GLY A 77 -7.93 27.54 3.24
C GLY A 77 -6.96 27.82 4.39
N GLY A 78 -7.45 28.27 5.55
CA GLY A 78 -6.59 28.76 6.63
C GLY A 78 -5.91 27.67 7.45
N ALA A 79 -6.59 26.54 7.68
CA ALA A 79 -6.11 25.49 8.59
C ALA A 79 -5.04 24.58 7.97
N VAL A 80 -5.06 24.36 6.64
CA VAL A 80 -4.03 23.57 5.95
C VAL A 80 -2.66 24.22 6.02
N VAL A 81 -2.60 25.56 5.94
CA VAL A 81 -1.33 26.27 6.03
C VAL A 81 -0.71 26.06 7.42
N LEU A 82 -1.47 26.26 8.51
CA LEU A 82 -0.96 26.04 9.87
C LEU A 82 -0.54 24.59 10.15
N LEU A 83 -1.30 23.59 9.68
CA LEU A 83 -0.99 22.18 9.90
C LEU A 83 0.09 21.64 8.95
N GLY A 84 0.19 22.18 7.73
CA GLY A 84 1.14 21.74 6.70
C GLY A 84 2.50 22.46 6.73
N LEU A 85 2.56 23.67 7.29
CA LEU A 85 3.79 24.45 7.42
C LEU A 85 4.92 23.72 8.17
N PRO A 86 4.70 23.05 9.31
CA PRO A 86 5.75 22.32 10.02
C PRO A 86 6.39 21.24 9.13
N SER A 87 5.58 20.52 8.35
CA SER A 87 6.05 19.51 7.41
C SER A 87 6.86 20.13 6.28
N ALA A 88 6.36 21.20 5.65
CA ALA A 88 7.06 21.90 4.56
C ALA A 88 8.42 22.49 5.01
N LEU A 89 8.48 23.03 6.24
CA LEU A 89 9.72 23.50 6.83
C LEU A 89 10.70 22.36 7.11
N SER A 90 10.21 21.19 7.56
CA SER A 90 11.05 20.00 7.76
C SER A 90 11.75 19.56 6.47
N TYR A 91 11.04 19.57 5.33
CA TYR A 91 11.62 19.27 4.01
C TYR A 91 12.63 20.31 3.51
N THR A 92 12.51 21.56 3.96
CA THR A 92 13.37 22.67 3.48
C THR A 92 14.56 22.94 4.42
N ALA A 93 14.45 22.62 5.71
CA ALA A 93 15.46 22.92 6.72
C ALA A 93 16.70 22.02 6.62
N LEU A 94 16.55 20.77 6.18
CA LEU A 94 17.66 19.82 5.96
C LEU A 94 18.22 19.94 4.54
N ARG A 95 19.06 20.96 4.30
CA ARG A 95 19.80 21.16 3.03
C ARG A 95 21.08 20.33 2.93
N VAL A 96 21.00 19.03 3.19
CA VAL A 96 22.11 18.13 2.90
C VAL A 96 21.92 17.62 1.48
N GLU A 97 22.79 18.03 0.56
CA GLU A 97 22.76 17.61 -0.84
C GLU A 97 23.72 16.45 -1.06
N LEU A 98 23.25 15.41 -1.76
CA LEU A 98 24.03 14.24 -2.13
C LEU A 98 23.69 13.88 -3.59
N PHE A 99 24.70 13.74 -4.45
CA PHE A 99 24.51 13.48 -5.88
C PHE A 99 23.65 14.53 -6.63
N GLY A 100 23.64 15.78 -6.17
CA GLY A 100 22.83 16.85 -6.76
C GLY A 100 21.33 16.75 -6.44
N ALA A 101 20.91 15.80 -5.60
CA ALA A 101 19.57 15.71 -5.03
C ALA A 101 19.62 15.97 -3.52
N ARG A 102 18.50 16.40 -2.94
CA ARG A 102 18.42 16.55 -1.48
C ARG A 102 18.43 15.16 -0.85
N LEU A 103 19.23 14.97 0.20
CA LEU A 103 19.35 13.71 0.92
C LEU A 103 17.99 13.19 1.40
N LEU A 104 17.12 14.10 1.86
CA LEU A 104 15.78 13.75 2.33
C LEU A 104 14.91 13.20 1.19
N ASP A 105 14.91 13.87 0.04
CA ASP A 105 14.18 13.43 -1.16
C ASP A 105 14.71 12.09 -1.67
N LEU A 106 16.05 11.91 -1.65
CA LEU A 106 16.69 10.66 -2.03
C LEU A 106 16.29 9.52 -1.09
N LYS A 107 16.27 9.77 0.22
CA LYS A 107 15.85 8.79 1.24
C LYS A 107 14.37 8.42 1.05
N ASP A 108 13.48 9.40 0.86
CA ASP A 108 12.05 9.14 0.66
C ASP A 108 11.79 8.38 -0.65
N PHE A 109 12.57 8.66 -1.70
CA PHE A 109 12.54 7.88 -2.93
C PHE A 109 13.06 6.46 -2.74
N ALA A 110 14.26 6.31 -2.17
CA ALA A 110 14.94 5.03 -2.02
C ALA A 110 14.17 4.08 -1.10
N PHE A 111 13.71 4.55 0.06
CA PHE A 111 13.04 3.71 1.05
C PHE A 111 11.52 3.72 0.88
N GLY A 112 10.91 4.88 0.68
CA GLY A 112 9.45 5.04 0.65
C GLY A 112 8.81 4.66 -0.68
N THR A 113 9.49 4.90 -1.80
CA THR A 113 8.93 4.65 -3.14
C THR A 113 9.44 3.36 -3.76
N VAL A 114 10.77 3.19 -3.86
CA VAL A 114 11.37 2.03 -4.53
C VAL A 114 11.50 0.86 -3.56
N GLY A 115 12.14 1.09 -2.41
CA GLY A 115 12.46 0.06 -1.42
C GLY A 115 11.24 -0.69 -0.93
N MET A 116 10.16 0.03 -0.55
CA MET A 116 8.91 -0.59 -0.11
C MET A 116 8.27 -1.49 -1.16
N VAL A 117 8.24 -1.06 -2.43
CA VAL A 117 7.62 -1.85 -3.50
C VAL A 117 8.48 -3.05 -3.87
N VAL A 118 9.81 -2.88 -3.96
CA VAL A 118 10.76 -3.97 -4.19
C VAL A 118 10.68 -5.02 -3.08
N ALA A 119 10.66 -4.59 -1.81
CA ALA A 119 10.49 -5.48 -0.68
C ALA A 119 9.14 -6.20 -0.72
N GLY A 120 8.06 -5.50 -1.11
CA GLY A 120 6.75 -6.11 -1.37
C GLY A 120 6.79 -7.20 -2.45
N VAL A 121 7.48 -6.97 -3.57
CA VAL A 121 7.66 -7.98 -4.63
C VAL A 121 8.39 -9.20 -4.06
N ILE A 122 9.53 -8.98 -3.39
CA ILE A 122 10.34 -10.07 -2.80
C ILE A 122 9.52 -10.89 -1.79
N LEU A 123 8.79 -10.21 -0.89
CA LEU A 123 7.94 -10.86 0.10
C LEU A 123 6.79 -11.62 -0.56
N SER A 124 6.16 -11.08 -1.60
CA SER A 124 5.06 -11.75 -2.29
C SER A 124 5.52 -13.03 -3.01
N VAL A 125 6.70 -12.99 -3.65
CA VAL A 125 7.30 -14.17 -4.30
C VAL A 125 7.69 -15.21 -3.25
N SER A 126 8.35 -14.77 -2.17
CA SER A 126 8.71 -15.63 -1.05
C SER A 126 7.47 -16.29 -0.44
N ALA A 127 6.44 -15.51 -0.10
CA ALA A 127 5.20 -15.99 0.48
C ALA A 127 4.43 -16.97 -0.42
N GLY A 128 4.45 -16.75 -1.75
CA GLY A 128 3.73 -17.62 -2.68
C GLY A 128 4.40 -18.97 -2.92
N TRP A 129 5.73 -19.00 -2.93
CA TRP A 129 6.51 -20.18 -3.36
C TRP A 129 7.23 -20.90 -2.23
N PHE A 130 7.69 -20.19 -1.21
CA PHE A 130 8.47 -20.75 -0.10
C PHE A 130 7.65 -21.04 1.15
N PHE A 131 6.58 -20.29 1.41
CA PHE A 131 5.73 -20.52 2.59
C PHE A 131 4.58 -21.46 2.29
N ASP A 132 4.19 -22.28 3.28
CA ASP A 132 3.06 -23.22 3.19
C ASP A 132 1.69 -22.51 3.18
N THR A 133 1.41 -21.75 2.11
CA THR A 133 0.10 -21.12 1.86
C THR A 133 -1.04 -22.16 1.85
N ARG A 134 -0.70 -23.44 1.67
CA ARG A 134 -1.61 -24.59 1.72
C ARG A 134 -2.22 -24.78 3.11
N ALA A 135 -1.49 -24.49 4.19
CA ALA A 135 -1.98 -24.56 5.56
C ALA A 135 -3.03 -23.47 5.84
N VAL A 136 -2.85 -22.26 5.31
CA VAL A 136 -3.85 -21.18 5.42
C VAL A 136 -5.15 -21.54 4.70
N LEU A 137 -5.04 -22.15 3.52
CA LEU A 137 -6.20 -22.59 2.72
C LEU A 137 -7.02 -23.68 3.39
N GLU A 138 -6.39 -24.50 4.24
CA GLU A 138 -7.06 -25.53 5.01
C GLU A 138 -7.98 -24.94 6.10
N HIS A 139 -7.55 -23.83 6.72
CA HIS A 139 -8.36 -23.09 7.70
C HIS A 139 -9.57 -22.40 7.05
N LEU A 140 -9.48 -22.04 5.77
CA LEU A 140 -10.54 -21.35 5.03
C LEU A 140 -11.61 -22.31 4.47
N ARG A 141 -11.39 -23.64 4.51
CA ARG A 141 -12.29 -24.68 3.95
C ARG A 141 -12.81 -24.33 2.54
N LEU A 142 -11.96 -23.74 1.70
CA LEU A 142 -12.35 -23.31 0.36
C LEU A 142 -12.49 -24.50 -0.60
N GLY A 143 -13.45 -24.40 -1.52
CA GLY A 143 -13.59 -25.37 -2.60
C GLY A 143 -12.35 -25.43 -3.53
N PRO A 144 -12.18 -26.50 -4.31
CA PRO A 144 -10.98 -26.74 -5.11
C PRO A 144 -10.72 -25.68 -6.21
N ALA A 145 -11.77 -25.02 -6.72
CA ALA A 145 -11.61 -23.91 -7.66
C ALA A 145 -11.08 -22.65 -6.96
N TRP A 146 -11.69 -22.25 -5.85
CA TRP A 146 -11.28 -21.09 -5.04
C TRP A 146 -9.88 -21.25 -4.45
N ARG A 147 -9.49 -22.48 -4.06
CA ARG A 147 -8.13 -22.78 -3.62
C ARG A 147 -7.09 -22.50 -4.71
N ARG A 148 -7.36 -22.95 -5.95
CA ARG A 148 -6.47 -22.71 -7.10
C ARG A 148 -6.41 -21.22 -7.46
N ALA A 149 -7.56 -20.54 -7.46
CA ALA A 149 -7.64 -19.11 -7.74
C ALA A 149 -6.83 -18.29 -6.71
N PHE A 150 -6.98 -18.58 -5.42
CA PHE A 150 -6.22 -17.91 -4.35
C PHE A 150 -4.72 -18.14 -4.49
N LEU A 151 -4.29 -19.39 -4.78
CA LEU A 151 -2.88 -19.68 -5.01
C LEU A 151 -2.33 -18.97 -6.25
N ALA A 152 -3.10 -18.91 -7.35
CA ALA A 152 -2.71 -18.19 -8.55
C ALA A 152 -2.59 -16.68 -8.29
N LEU A 153 -3.52 -16.13 -7.50
CA LEU A 153 -3.51 -14.73 -7.09
C LEU A 153 -2.22 -14.38 -6.32
N VAL A 154 -1.90 -15.16 -5.29
CA VAL A 154 -0.72 -14.91 -4.43
C VAL A 154 0.59 -15.15 -5.18
N ARG A 155 0.66 -16.17 -6.04
CA ARG A 155 1.90 -16.57 -6.72
C ARG A 155 2.24 -15.76 -7.96
N TYR A 156 1.22 -15.24 -8.65
CA TYR A 156 1.41 -14.62 -9.97
C TYR A 156 0.83 -13.21 -10.03
N PHE A 157 -0.44 -13.04 -9.65
CA PHE A 157 -1.10 -11.73 -9.82
C PHE A 157 -0.52 -10.65 -8.91
N ILE A 158 -0.34 -10.95 -7.62
CA ILE A 158 0.21 -9.97 -6.65
C ILE A 158 1.64 -9.53 -7.03
N PRO A 159 2.60 -10.45 -7.27
CA PRO A 159 3.94 -10.06 -7.69
C PRO A 159 3.91 -9.23 -8.98
N LEU A 160 3.10 -9.65 -9.97
CA LEU A 160 2.98 -8.96 -11.25
C LEU A 160 2.43 -7.54 -11.09
N ALA A 161 1.36 -7.37 -10.29
CA ALA A 161 0.76 -6.06 -10.03
C ALA A 161 1.74 -5.11 -9.34
N LEU A 162 2.53 -5.61 -8.39
CA LEU A 162 3.57 -4.83 -7.72
C LEU A 162 4.73 -4.47 -8.65
N SER A 163 5.19 -5.41 -9.48
CA SER A 163 6.21 -5.15 -10.49
C SER A 163 5.74 -4.13 -11.53
N ALA A 164 4.50 -4.26 -12.01
CA ALA A 164 3.90 -3.29 -12.92
C ALA A 164 3.77 -1.91 -12.27
N ASN A 165 3.42 -1.85 -10.97
CA ASN A 165 3.33 -0.59 -10.24
C ASN A 165 4.70 0.08 -10.10
N LEU A 166 5.75 -0.69 -9.84
CA LEU A 166 7.12 -0.20 -9.80
C LEU A 166 7.55 0.37 -11.15
N VAL A 167 7.31 -0.36 -12.25
CA VAL A 167 7.65 0.09 -13.60
C VAL A 167 6.88 1.36 -13.95
N ALA A 168 5.58 1.43 -13.68
CA ALA A 168 4.78 2.62 -13.94
C ALA A 168 5.28 3.84 -13.16
N ARG A 169 5.70 3.67 -11.89
CA ARG A 169 6.27 4.75 -11.07
C ARG A 169 7.63 5.23 -11.56
N LEU A 170 8.45 4.34 -12.13
CA LEU A 170 9.74 4.69 -12.72
C LEU A 170 9.57 5.34 -14.09
N ALA A 171 8.62 4.87 -14.90
CA ALA A 171 8.32 5.39 -16.23
C ALA A 171 7.63 6.76 -16.20
N GLY A 172 6.77 7.03 -15.21
CA GLY A 172 6.12 8.33 -15.02
C GLY A 172 7.05 9.45 -14.49
N ARG A 173 8.35 9.18 -14.35
CA ARG A 173 9.39 10.15 -13.99
C ARG A 173 10.23 10.63 -15.19
N GLY A 174 9.81 10.35 -16.43
CA GLY A 174 10.36 10.92 -17.66
C GLY A 174 9.67 12.21 -18.06
#